data_AF-A0A851DYC6-F1
#
_entry.id   AF-A0A851DYC6-F1
#
_cell.length_a   1.000
_cell.length_b   1.000
_cell.length_c   1.000
_cell.angle_alpha   90.00
_cell.angle_beta   90.00
_cell.angle_gamma   90.00
#
_symmetry.space_group_name_H-M   'P 1'
#
loop_
_entity.id
_entity.type
_entity.pdbx_description
1 polymer ?
#
loop_
_entity_poly.entity_id
_entity_poly.type
_entity_poly.pdbx_seq_one_letter_code
_entity_poly.pdbx_strand_id
1 'polypeptide(L)'
;MSALLRQIPANIPQDIRKIRIENSHLTELPRGSFENVSALEYLWLNFNNITVMHIKSLEYLPALKELRLQGNKLSSVPWTAFQDTPTLKILDLKHNRLDVLPEHALRYLPNLTYLDLSSNQLTIISRDVFYNWPVYQRSQRTEGPLEAISNAVLALHDNPWICDCRLRGFVQFIKSVGPPIILMNSYLTCSGPKFRTGKFFHEVELNSCTKPLTSALDTNLTVPAGLNITLTCFVQASPSPAVWWTYALKLLRTFNVSTEPISEDTVRSELLIPAARPADAGNYTCTAANFLGNASVAVNLRV
;
A
#
# COMPACT_ATOMS: atom_id res chain seq x y z
N MET A 1 -8.16 6.11 -40.00
CA MET A 1 -6.96 5.61 -39.30
C MET A 1 -6.56 6.65 -38.26
N SER A 2 -6.81 6.37 -36.99
CA SER A 2 -6.39 7.26 -35.89
C SER A 2 -4.87 7.20 -35.78
N ALA A 3 -4.17 8.33 -35.95
CA ALA A 3 -2.75 8.40 -35.73
C ALA A 3 -2.48 8.25 -34.22
N LEU A 4 -1.85 7.13 -33.86
CA LEU A 4 -1.50 6.80 -32.49
C LEU A 4 -0.40 7.75 -31.98
N LEU A 5 -0.76 8.67 -31.09
CA LEU A 5 0.17 9.66 -30.53
C LEU A 5 1.12 8.99 -29.52
N ARG A 6 2.43 9.14 -29.75
CA ARG A 6 3.49 8.72 -28.82
C ARG A 6 4.02 9.85 -27.95
N GLN A 7 3.74 11.10 -28.32
CA GLN A 7 4.16 12.31 -27.62
C GLN A 7 3.03 13.34 -27.65
N ILE A 8 3.06 14.26 -26.69
CA ILE A 8 2.16 15.41 -26.64
C ILE A 8 2.59 16.40 -27.74
N PRO A 9 1.68 16.89 -28.60
CA PRO A 9 2.02 17.87 -29.64
C PRO A 9 2.56 19.17 -29.05
N ALA A 10 3.61 19.75 -29.65
CA ALA A 10 4.25 20.97 -29.14
C ALA A 10 3.44 22.25 -29.38
N ASN A 11 2.69 22.32 -30.49
CA ASN A 11 2.00 23.54 -30.94
C ASN A 11 0.53 23.55 -30.51
N ILE A 12 0.29 23.54 -29.20
CA ILE A 12 -1.07 23.60 -28.65
C ILE A 12 -1.53 25.07 -28.56
N PRO A 13 -2.74 25.42 -29.04
CA PRO A 13 -3.29 26.78 -28.92
C PRO A 13 -3.39 27.24 -27.46
N GLN A 14 -3.01 28.49 -27.18
CA GLN A 14 -2.89 29.01 -25.81
C GLN A 14 -4.22 29.17 -25.08
N ASP A 15 -5.31 29.36 -25.82
CA ASP A 15 -6.66 29.56 -25.30
C ASP A 15 -7.40 28.23 -25.04
N ILE A 16 -6.74 27.09 -25.28
CA ILE A 16 -7.35 25.78 -25.11
C ILE A 16 -7.72 25.54 -23.64
N ARG A 17 -8.97 25.16 -23.41
CA ARG A 17 -9.47 24.83 -22.07
C ARG A 17 -9.55 23.33 -21.80
N LYS A 18 -9.51 22.52 -22.85
CA LYS A 18 -9.67 21.07 -22.76
C LYS A 18 -8.77 20.35 -23.75
N ILE A 19 -7.93 19.48 -23.22
CA ILE A 19 -7.08 18.57 -23.99
C ILE A 19 -7.52 17.14 -23.69
N ARG A 20 -7.76 16.36 -24.74
CA ARG A 20 -8.14 14.96 -24.66
C ARG A 20 -7.26 14.13 -25.58
N ILE A 21 -6.34 13.38 -24.98
CA ILE A 21 -5.43 12.46 -25.67
C ILE A 21 -5.62 11.10 -25.02
N GLU A 22 -6.67 10.40 -25.42
CA GLU A 22 -7.05 9.09 -24.85
C GLU A 22 -6.77 7.96 -25.84
N ASN A 23 -6.63 6.73 -25.33
CA ASN A 23 -6.44 5.53 -26.17
C ASN A 23 -5.27 5.67 -27.15
N SER A 24 -4.15 6.21 -26.66
CA SER A 24 -2.93 6.48 -27.43
C SER A 24 -1.73 5.77 -26.77
N HIS A 25 -0.50 6.09 -27.18
CA HIS A 25 0.73 5.42 -26.70
C HIS A 25 1.67 6.39 -25.98
N LEU A 26 1.13 7.37 -25.26
CA LEU A 26 1.96 8.22 -24.38
C LEU A 26 2.58 7.33 -23.30
N THR A 27 3.88 7.47 -23.08
CA THR A 27 4.64 6.67 -22.10
C THR A 27 5.10 7.48 -20.89
N GLU A 28 5.12 8.80 -21.01
CA GLU A 28 5.55 9.71 -19.96
C GLU A 28 4.79 11.04 -20.06
N LEU A 29 4.79 11.79 -18.96
CA LEU A 29 4.39 13.19 -18.92
C LEU A 29 5.61 14.06 -18.62
N PRO A 30 6.33 14.55 -19.64
CA PRO A 30 7.55 15.33 -19.44
C PRO A 30 7.24 16.76 -18.99
N ARG A 31 8.26 17.42 -18.44
CA ARG A 31 8.21 18.85 -18.13
C ARG A 31 7.92 19.66 -19.39
N GLY A 32 7.21 20.78 -19.27
CA GLY A 32 7.02 21.72 -20.37
C GLY A 32 6.01 21.28 -21.44
N SER A 33 5.44 20.08 -21.34
CA SER A 33 4.42 19.57 -22.27
C SER A 33 3.23 20.52 -22.44
N PHE A 34 2.97 21.36 -21.43
CA PHE A 34 1.84 22.27 -21.36
C PHE A 34 2.27 23.71 -21.02
N GLU A 35 3.50 24.09 -21.35
CA GLU A 35 4.09 25.42 -21.05
C GLU A 35 3.19 26.59 -21.50
N ASN A 36 2.57 26.46 -22.67
CA ASN A 36 1.84 27.55 -23.32
C ASN A 36 0.32 27.52 -23.10
N VAL A 37 -0.21 26.62 -22.26
CA VAL A 37 -1.67 26.41 -22.12
C VAL A 37 -2.17 26.66 -20.69
N SER A 38 -1.85 27.84 -20.14
CA SER A 38 -2.23 28.23 -18.78
C SER A 38 -3.74 28.32 -18.52
N ALA A 39 -4.54 28.45 -19.58
CA ALA A 39 -6.01 28.43 -19.55
C ALA A 39 -6.62 27.01 -19.50
N LEU A 40 -5.80 25.96 -19.53
CA LEU A 40 -6.27 24.58 -19.55
C LEU A 40 -6.99 24.20 -18.25
N GLU A 41 -8.25 23.80 -18.37
CA GLU A 41 -9.11 23.41 -17.25
C GLU A 41 -9.28 21.88 -17.17
N TYR A 42 -9.23 21.18 -18.30
CA TYR A 42 -9.52 19.74 -18.41
C TYR A 42 -8.40 19.03 -19.18
N LEU A 43 -7.68 18.13 -18.51
CA LEU A 43 -6.63 17.31 -19.12
C LEU A 43 -6.97 15.83 -18.98
N TRP A 44 -7.32 15.18 -20.09
CA TRP A 44 -7.70 13.78 -20.14
C TRP A 44 -6.68 12.96 -20.92
N LEU A 45 -5.98 12.09 -20.22
CA LEU A 45 -4.90 11.23 -20.73
C LEU A 45 -5.20 9.74 -20.50
N ASN A 46 -6.48 9.38 -20.49
CA ASN A 46 -6.95 8.04 -20.15
C ASN A 46 -6.51 6.98 -21.18
N PHE A 47 -6.29 5.76 -20.70
CA PHE A 47 -5.95 4.59 -21.50
C PHE A 47 -4.74 4.82 -22.41
N ASN A 48 -3.70 5.45 -21.85
CA ASN A 48 -2.36 5.52 -22.45
C ASN A 48 -1.44 4.49 -21.77
N ASN A 49 -0.13 4.62 -21.98
CA ASN A 49 0.89 3.75 -21.42
C ASN A 49 1.83 4.52 -20.46
N ILE A 50 1.32 5.57 -19.80
CA ILE A 50 2.15 6.47 -18.99
C ILE A 50 2.67 5.71 -17.76
N THR A 51 3.99 5.64 -17.62
CA THR A 51 4.66 5.00 -16.47
C THR A 51 5.28 6.01 -15.52
N VAL A 52 5.58 7.23 -16.00
CA VAL A 52 6.25 8.26 -15.23
C VAL A 52 5.69 9.65 -15.53
N MET A 53 5.59 10.48 -14.50
CA MET A 53 5.31 11.91 -14.60
C MET A 53 6.48 12.68 -14.01
N HIS A 54 6.97 13.68 -14.73
CA HIS A 54 8.00 14.57 -14.22
C HIS A 54 7.45 15.43 -13.06
N ILE A 55 8.26 15.75 -12.05
CA ILE A 55 7.83 16.54 -10.88
C ILE A 55 7.31 17.96 -11.21
N LYS A 56 7.67 18.47 -12.39
CA LYS A 56 7.23 19.76 -12.96
C LYS A 56 6.32 19.60 -14.18
N SER A 57 5.67 18.46 -14.33
CA SER A 57 4.79 18.21 -15.49
C SER A 57 3.54 19.09 -15.49
N LEU A 58 3.16 19.64 -14.33
CA LEU A 58 1.97 20.47 -14.14
C LEU A 58 2.30 21.95 -13.84
N GLU A 59 3.58 22.36 -13.93
CA GLU A 59 4.13 23.67 -13.53
C GLU A 59 3.38 24.88 -14.13
N TYR A 60 2.75 24.71 -15.29
CA TYR A 60 2.09 25.78 -16.05
C TYR A 60 0.57 25.65 -16.11
N LEU A 61 -0.04 24.89 -15.20
CA LEU A 61 -1.47 24.54 -15.23
C LEU A 61 -2.28 25.10 -14.03
N PRO A 62 -2.22 26.41 -13.73
CA PRO A 62 -2.87 26.97 -12.54
C PRO A 62 -4.40 26.95 -12.60
N ALA A 63 -4.99 26.84 -13.80
CA ALA A 63 -6.43 26.79 -14.03
C ALA A 63 -7.00 25.37 -14.08
N LEU A 64 -6.17 24.33 -13.92
CA LEU A 64 -6.58 22.94 -14.08
C LEU A 64 -7.61 22.56 -13.01
N LYS A 65 -8.77 22.08 -13.45
CA LYS A 65 -9.89 21.65 -12.61
C LYS A 65 -10.02 20.13 -12.59
N GLU A 66 -9.64 19.46 -13.67
CA GLU A 66 -9.82 18.03 -13.83
C GLU A 66 -8.63 17.40 -14.56
N LEU A 67 -8.01 16.44 -13.89
CA LEU A 67 -6.95 15.59 -14.44
C LEU A 67 -7.41 14.14 -14.41
N ARG A 68 -7.46 13.51 -15.59
CA ARG A 68 -7.75 12.07 -15.69
C ARG A 68 -6.59 11.32 -16.32
N LEU A 69 -6.11 10.32 -15.59
CA LEU A 69 -5.00 9.43 -15.92
C LEU A 69 -5.42 7.97 -15.79
N GLN A 70 -6.73 7.68 -15.91
CA GLN A 70 -7.28 6.34 -15.78
C GLN A 70 -6.62 5.38 -16.77
N GLY A 71 -6.38 4.13 -16.36
CA GLY A 71 -5.95 3.08 -17.30
C GLY A 71 -4.53 3.27 -17.84
N ASN A 72 -3.66 3.91 -17.07
CA ASN A 72 -2.23 4.05 -17.36
C ASN A 72 -1.42 2.99 -16.59
N LYS A 73 -0.10 3.15 -16.49
CA LYS A 73 0.82 2.22 -15.84
C LYS A 73 1.65 2.89 -14.74
N LEU A 74 1.08 3.93 -14.11
CA LEU A 74 1.76 4.70 -13.06
C LEU A 74 1.92 3.85 -11.80
N SER A 75 3.15 3.63 -11.35
CA SER A 75 3.46 3.04 -10.04
C SER A 75 3.53 4.09 -8.93
N SER A 76 3.77 5.35 -9.27
CA SER A 76 3.67 6.49 -8.37
C SER A 76 3.33 7.76 -9.15
N VAL A 77 2.93 8.81 -8.44
CA VAL A 77 2.81 10.17 -8.99
C VAL A 77 3.62 11.14 -8.12
N PRO A 78 4.19 12.21 -8.72
CA PRO A 78 4.87 13.24 -7.96
C PRO A 78 3.83 14.11 -7.24
N TRP A 79 3.41 13.70 -6.04
CA TRP A 79 2.33 14.39 -5.30
C TRP A 79 2.57 15.89 -5.07
N THR A 80 3.84 16.31 -5.00
CA THR A 80 4.22 17.74 -4.90
C THR A 80 3.89 18.53 -6.16
N ALA A 81 3.80 17.91 -7.33
CA ALA A 81 3.45 18.58 -8.59
C ALA A 81 2.02 19.16 -8.56
N PHE A 82 1.14 18.63 -7.70
CA PHE A 82 -0.22 19.15 -7.54
C PHE A 82 -0.27 20.52 -6.84
N GLN A 83 0.84 20.99 -6.26
CA GLN A 83 0.96 22.37 -5.78
C GLN A 83 0.76 23.40 -6.90
N ASP A 84 1.15 23.05 -8.12
CA ASP A 84 1.03 23.90 -9.30
C ASP A 84 -0.40 23.93 -9.86
N THR A 85 -1.31 23.10 -9.33
CA THR A 85 -2.72 22.99 -9.73
C THR A 85 -3.69 23.29 -8.57
N PRO A 86 -3.69 24.51 -8.00
CA PRO A 86 -4.45 24.84 -6.80
C PRO A 86 -5.98 24.78 -7.00
N THR A 87 -6.47 24.83 -8.24
CA THR A 87 -7.89 24.75 -8.59
C THR A 87 -8.39 23.33 -8.86
N LEU A 88 -7.52 22.31 -8.74
CA LEU A 88 -7.86 20.94 -9.10
C LEU A 88 -8.97 20.39 -8.20
N LYS A 89 -10.06 19.94 -8.81
CA LYS A 89 -11.25 19.38 -8.16
C LYS A 89 -11.38 17.88 -8.38
N ILE A 90 -10.94 17.39 -9.54
CA ILE A 90 -11.10 15.99 -9.95
C ILE A 90 -9.74 15.42 -10.31
N LEU A 91 -9.35 14.36 -9.61
CA LEU A 91 -8.17 13.56 -9.90
C LEU A 91 -8.57 12.09 -10.04
N ASP A 92 -8.49 11.58 -11.26
CA ASP A 92 -8.79 10.18 -11.58
C ASP A 92 -7.50 9.43 -11.90
N LEU A 93 -7.11 8.53 -10.99
CA LEU A 93 -5.94 7.66 -11.07
C LEU A 93 -6.36 6.17 -11.10
N LYS A 94 -7.63 5.89 -11.42
CA LYS A 94 -8.18 4.54 -11.48
C LYS A 94 -7.41 3.65 -12.46
N HIS A 95 -7.33 2.35 -12.20
CA HIS A 95 -6.66 1.39 -13.10
C HIS A 95 -5.22 1.80 -13.43
N ASN A 96 -4.43 2.07 -12.39
CA ASN A 96 -2.99 2.25 -12.48
C ASN A 96 -2.28 1.14 -11.68
N ARG A 97 -1.04 1.38 -11.26
CA ARG A 97 -0.20 0.42 -10.53
C ARG A 97 0.32 1.00 -9.22
N LEU A 98 -0.39 1.99 -8.66
CA LEU A 98 0.02 2.67 -7.44
C LEU A 98 0.04 1.67 -6.28
N ASP A 99 1.18 1.49 -5.64
CA ASP A 99 1.38 0.55 -4.53
C ASP A 99 1.55 1.25 -3.18
N VAL A 100 1.92 2.53 -3.20
CA VAL A 100 2.10 3.39 -2.03
C VAL A 100 1.35 4.72 -2.18
N LEU A 101 0.66 5.13 -1.12
CA LEU A 101 0.12 6.48 -0.96
C LEU A 101 0.83 7.18 0.22
N PRO A 102 1.73 8.14 -0.03
CA PRO A 102 2.47 8.83 1.02
C PRO A 102 1.57 9.61 1.98
N GLU A 103 1.95 9.69 3.27
CA GLU A 103 1.19 10.33 4.35
C GLU A 103 0.82 11.80 4.10
N HIS A 104 1.59 12.48 3.26
CA HIS A 104 1.41 13.89 2.93
C HIS A 104 0.88 14.11 1.51
N ALA A 105 0.49 13.07 0.79
CA ALA A 105 0.03 13.17 -0.60
C ALA A 105 -1.13 14.15 -0.79
N LEU A 106 -2.17 14.04 0.04
CA LEU A 106 -3.40 14.81 -0.10
C LEU A 106 -3.30 16.26 0.41
N ARG A 107 -2.19 16.64 1.06
CA ARG A 107 -1.96 18.02 1.53
C ARG A 107 -1.87 19.01 0.37
N TYR A 108 -1.42 18.55 -0.80
CA TYR A 108 -1.20 19.35 -2.00
C TYR A 108 -2.46 19.53 -2.83
N LEU A 109 -3.59 18.98 -2.37
CA LEU A 109 -4.86 18.93 -3.09
C LEU A 109 -5.97 19.61 -2.27
N PRO A 110 -5.85 20.93 -1.98
CA PRO A 110 -6.72 21.61 -1.03
C PRO A 110 -8.17 21.70 -1.50
N ASN A 111 -8.43 21.73 -2.80
CA ASN A 111 -9.78 21.92 -3.37
C ASN A 111 -10.36 20.65 -4.02
N LEU A 112 -9.75 19.49 -3.78
CA LEU A 112 -10.14 18.25 -4.43
C LEU A 112 -11.49 17.74 -3.91
N THR A 113 -12.44 17.52 -4.80
CA THR A 113 -13.79 17.01 -4.50
C THR A 113 -14.02 15.61 -5.08
N TYR A 114 -13.09 15.08 -5.86
CA TYR A 114 -13.16 13.72 -6.39
C TYR A 114 -11.76 13.14 -6.51
N LEU A 115 -11.55 12.01 -5.83
CA LEU A 115 -10.33 11.21 -5.91
C LEU A 115 -10.69 9.75 -6.20
N ASP A 116 -10.28 9.27 -7.36
CA ASP A 116 -10.38 7.85 -7.70
C ASP A 116 -9.00 7.20 -7.70
N LEU A 117 -8.78 6.33 -6.71
CA LEU A 117 -7.60 5.48 -6.56
C LEU A 117 -7.98 3.99 -6.67
N SER A 118 -9.19 3.69 -7.13
CA SER A 118 -9.67 2.31 -7.27
C SER A 118 -8.88 1.53 -8.33
N SER A 119 -8.88 0.20 -8.21
CA SER A 119 -8.17 -0.67 -9.16
C SER A 119 -6.67 -0.34 -9.28
N ASN A 120 -6.00 -0.19 -8.14
CA ASN A 120 -4.55 0.00 -8.03
C ASN A 120 -3.93 -1.17 -7.24
N GLN A 121 -2.71 -1.00 -6.73
CA GLN A 121 -1.96 -2.02 -5.97
C GLN A 121 -1.74 -1.60 -4.52
N LEU A 122 -2.58 -0.69 -3.99
CA LEU A 122 -2.46 -0.19 -2.63
C LEU A 122 -2.74 -1.33 -1.64
N THR A 123 -1.78 -1.58 -0.76
CA THR A 123 -1.88 -2.66 0.24
C THR A 123 -2.13 -2.11 1.63
N ILE A 124 -1.41 -1.06 2.00
CA ILE A 124 -1.46 -0.43 3.32
C ILE A 124 -1.40 1.08 3.16
N ILE A 125 -2.26 1.77 3.89
CA ILE A 125 -2.31 3.24 3.95
C ILE A 125 -2.39 3.68 5.41
N SER A 126 -1.60 4.69 5.76
CA SER A 126 -1.72 5.35 7.05
C SER A 126 -2.99 6.21 7.10
N ARG A 127 -3.66 6.24 8.26
CA ARG A 127 -4.77 7.16 8.50
C ARG A 127 -4.38 8.62 8.28
N ASP A 128 -3.11 8.94 8.48
CA ASP A 128 -2.58 10.30 8.40
C ASP A 128 -2.68 10.89 6.99
N VAL A 129 -2.74 10.04 5.95
CA VAL A 129 -3.05 10.49 4.57
C VAL A 129 -4.32 11.32 4.53
N PHE A 130 -5.38 10.85 5.17
CA PHE A 130 -6.69 11.50 5.16
C PHE A 130 -6.79 12.59 6.22
N TYR A 131 -6.08 12.46 7.35
CA TYR A 131 -6.01 13.52 8.36
C TYR A 131 -5.25 14.75 7.85
N ASN A 132 -4.32 14.56 6.92
CA ASN A 132 -3.61 15.63 6.21
C ASN A 132 -4.36 16.17 4.99
N TRP A 133 -5.55 15.64 4.68
CA TRP A 133 -6.35 16.14 3.56
C TRP A 133 -7.12 17.41 3.97
N PRO A 134 -6.90 18.58 3.32
CA PRO A 134 -7.52 19.83 3.76
C PRO A 134 -9.05 19.82 3.74
N VAL A 135 -9.68 18.95 2.93
CA VAL A 135 -11.13 18.76 2.94
C VAL A 135 -11.59 18.10 4.24
N TYR A 136 -10.92 17.03 4.67
CA TYR A 136 -11.22 16.36 5.94
C TYR A 136 -10.96 17.29 7.13
N GLN A 137 -9.85 18.02 7.13
CA GLN A 137 -9.54 18.96 8.21
C GLN A 137 -10.60 20.05 8.37
N ARG A 138 -11.15 20.55 7.26
CA ARG A 138 -12.25 21.53 7.28
C ARG A 138 -13.54 20.91 7.79
N SER A 139 -13.83 19.64 7.46
CA SER A 139 -15.03 18.96 7.96
C SER A 139 -15.01 18.68 9.46
N GLN A 140 -13.82 18.60 10.07
CA GLN A 140 -13.67 18.44 11.51
C GLN A 140 -13.78 19.76 12.30
N ARG A 141 -13.77 20.93 11.66
CA ARG A 141 -13.88 22.22 12.35
C ARG A 141 -15.36 22.54 12.63
N THR A 142 -15.75 22.45 13.89
CA THR A 142 -17.13 22.65 14.37
C THR A 142 -17.59 24.11 14.34
N GLU A 143 -16.68 25.07 14.14
CA GLU A 143 -16.97 26.50 14.26
C GLU A 143 -16.43 27.28 13.05
N GLY A 144 -17.33 27.56 12.12
CA GLY A 144 -17.10 28.47 11.00
C GLY A 144 -18.45 28.81 10.34
N PRO A 145 -18.55 29.93 9.61
CA PRO A 145 -19.72 30.19 8.77
C PRO A 145 -19.98 28.95 7.90
N LEU A 146 -21.25 28.61 7.65
CA LEU A 146 -21.68 27.58 6.71
C LEU A 146 -21.26 27.94 5.26
N GLU A 147 -19.98 28.16 5.00
CA GLU A 147 -19.42 27.95 3.68
C GLU A 147 -19.62 26.47 3.41
N ALA A 148 -20.54 26.15 2.50
CA ALA A 148 -20.90 24.79 2.15
C ALA A 148 -19.62 23.98 1.87
N ILE A 149 -19.23 23.12 2.81
CA ILE A 149 -18.09 22.24 2.63
C ILE A 149 -18.43 21.37 1.45
N SER A 150 -17.67 21.51 0.35
CA SER A 150 -17.92 20.74 -0.85
C SER A 150 -17.77 19.26 -0.52
N ASN A 151 -18.78 18.46 -0.89
CA ASN A 151 -18.68 17.01 -0.77
C ASN A 151 -17.48 16.51 -1.56
N ALA A 152 -16.75 15.57 -0.99
CA ALA A 152 -15.63 14.91 -1.65
C ALA A 152 -15.88 13.42 -1.81
N VAL A 153 -15.84 12.95 -3.06
CA VAL A 153 -15.99 11.55 -3.40
C VAL A 153 -14.63 10.87 -3.39
N LEU A 154 -14.55 9.72 -2.73
CA LEU A 154 -13.34 8.92 -2.59
C LEU A 154 -13.61 7.48 -3.04
N ALA A 155 -12.85 7.00 -4.03
CA ALA A 155 -12.92 5.62 -4.50
C ALA A 155 -11.61 4.88 -4.22
N LEU A 156 -11.71 3.77 -3.49
CA LEU A 156 -10.57 2.99 -2.99
C LEU A 156 -10.76 1.47 -3.18
N HIS A 157 -11.87 1.05 -3.79
CA HIS A 157 -12.17 -0.36 -4.03
C HIS A 157 -11.19 -0.99 -5.03
N ASP A 158 -11.19 -2.32 -5.12
CA ASP A 158 -10.31 -3.09 -6.01
C ASP A 158 -8.82 -2.81 -5.79
N ASN A 159 -8.42 -2.66 -4.53
CA ASN A 159 -7.02 -2.61 -4.12
C ASN A 159 -6.70 -3.82 -3.22
N PRO A 160 -5.48 -4.38 -3.26
CA PRO A 160 -5.08 -5.58 -2.53
C PRO A 160 -4.83 -5.31 -1.03
N TRP A 161 -5.84 -4.83 -0.30
CA TRP A 161 -5.70 -4.40 1.09
C TRP A 161 -5.20 -5.52 2.02
N ILE A 162 -4.10 -5.27 2.72
CA ILE A 162 -3.55 -6.17 3.74
C ILE A 162 -4.03 -5.72 5.11
N CYS A 163 -5.07 -6.39 5.61
CA CYS A 163 -5.76 -6.10 6.86
C CYS A 163 -5.06 -6.70 8.09
N ASP A 164 -3.79 -6.36 8.27
CA ASP A 164 -3.07 -6.57 9.53
C ASP A 164 -3.11 -5.31 10.41
N CYS A 165 -2.40 -5.33 11.53
CA CYS A 165 -2.37 -4.22 12.48
C CYS A 165 -1.95 -2.86 11.89
N ARG A 166 -1.20 -2.83 10.78
CA ARG A 166 -0.72 -1.59 10.14
C ARG A 166 -1.86 -0.83 9.46
N LEU A 167 -2.89 -1.55 9.01
CA LEU A 167 -4.08 -0.95 8.39
C LEU A 167 -5.11 -0.48 9.42
N ARG A 168 -4.89 -0.74 10.71
CA ARG A 168 -5.87 -0.48 11.79
C ARG A 168 -6.45 0.93 11.73
N GLY A 169 -5.60 1.95 11.70
CA GLY A 169 -6.04 3.34 11.69
C GLY A 169 -6.88 3.66 10.45
N PHE A 170 -6.50 3.14 9.29
CA PHE A 170 -7.22 3.38 8.04
C PHE A 170 -8.58 2.67 8.01
N VAL A 171 -8.67 1.42 8.49
CA VAL A 171 -9.97 0.73 8.65
C VAL A 171 -10.88 1.50 9.60
N GLN A 172 -10.37 2.00 10.73
CA GLN A 172 -11.15 2.84 11.65
C GLN A 172 -11.65 4.13 10.98
N PHE A 173 -10.81 4.77 10.18
CA PHE A 173 -11.20 5.94 9.40
C PHE A 173 -12.35 5.62 8.44
N ILE A 174 -12.23 4.54 7.65
CA ILE A 174 -13.28 4.11 6.71
C ILE A 174 -14.60 3.81 7.44
N LYS A 175 -14.57 3.14 8.60
CA LYS A 175 -15.77 2.89 9.41
C LYS A 175 -16.42 4.17 9.94
N SER A 176 -15.62 5.22 10.18
CA SER A 176 -16.09 6.50 10.73
C SER A 176 -16.49 7.53 9.67
N VAL A 177 -16.17 7.26 8.40
CA VAL A 177 -16.30 8.27 7.36
C VAL A 177 -17.77 8.48 6.98
N GLY A 178 -18.13 9.73 6.78
CA GLY A 178 -19.45 10.16 6.34
C GLY A 178 -19.38 11.57 5.73
N PRO A 179 -20.53 12.15 5.37
CA PRO A 179 -20.59 13.49 4.78
C PRO A 179 -19.75 14.50 5.58
N PRO A 180 -18.93 15.34 4.92
CA PRO A 180 -18.89 15.59 3.47
C PRO A 180 -18.04 14.61 2.65
N ILE A 181 -17.38 13.62 3.27
CA ILE A 181 -16.60 12.61 2.52
C ILE A 181 -17.48 11.41 2.21
N ILE A 182 -17.63 11.12 0.92
CA ILE A 182 -18.53 10.09 0.40
C ILE A 182 -17.66 9.01 -0.24
N LEU A 183 -17.73 7.79 0.28
CA LEU A 183 -17.11 6.64 -0.38
C LEU A 183 -17.93 6.26 -1.61
N MET A 184 -17.29 6.22 -2.78
CA MET A 184 -17.94 5.76 -4.01
C MET A 184 -18.40 4.30 -3.89
N ASN A 185 -17.63 3.50 -3.14
CA ASN A 185 -17.98 2.14 -2.76
C ASN A 185 -17.58 1.92 -1.29
N SER A 186 -18.57 1.64 -0.44
CA SER A 186 -18.37 1.40 0.99
C SER A 186 -17.93 -0.04 1.32
N TYR A 187 -18.01 -0.96 0.36
CA TYR A 187 -17.73 -2.38 0.52
C TYR A 187 -16.26 -2.72 0.25
N LEU A 188 -15.34 -2.01 0.92
CA LEU A 188 -13.91 -2.36 0.87
C LEU A 188 -13.67 -3.72 1.54
N THR A 189 -12.86 -4.57 0.90
CA THR A 189 -12.55 -5.93 1.37
C THR A 189 -11.06 -6.14 1.55
N CYS A 190 -10.71 -7.04 2.46
CA CYS A 190 -9.34 -7.45 2.70
C CYS A 190 -8.90 -8.49 1.65
N SER A 191 -7.70 -8.33 1.09
CA SER A 191 -7.05 -9.34 0.24
C SER A 191 -6.07 -10.24 1.02
N GLY A 192 -5.69 -9.82 2.23
CA GLY A 192 -4.86 -10.61 3.13
C GLY A 192 -4.91 -10.07 4.56
N PRO A 193 -4.33 -10.79 5.53
CA PRO A 193 -3.76 -12.13 5.41
C PRO A 193 -4.82 -13.21 5.13
N LYS A 194 -4.41 -14.47 4.92
CA LYS A 194 -5.28 -15.61 4.51
C LYS A 194 -6.58 -15.71 5.32
N PHE A 195 -6.51 -15.53 6.64
CA PHE A 195 -7.68 -15.61 7.54
C PHE A 195 -8.69 -14.47 7.38
N ARG A 196 -8.30 -13.36 6.73
CA ARG A 196 -9.13 -12.17 6.53
C ARG A 196 -9.50 -11.93 5.08
N THR A 197 -9.03 -12.78 4.16
CA THR A 197 -9.31 -12.62 2.73
C THR A 197 -10.82 -12.62 2.47
N GLY A 198 -11.31 -11.62 1.72
CA GLY A 198 -12.72 -11.43 1.39
C GLY A 198 -13.58 -10.77 2.47
N LYS A 199 -13.06 -10.56 3.70
CA LYS A 199 -13.81 -9.88 4.76
C LYS A 199 -13.96 -8.39 4.47
N PHE A 200 -15.14 -7.84 4.77
CA PHE A 200 -15.38 -6.41 4.60
C PHE A 200 -14.72 -5.58 5.71
N PHE A 201 -14.30 -4.37 5.39
CA PHE A 201 -13.68 -3.45 6.33
C PHE A 201 -14.56 -3.19 7.56
N HIS A 202 -15.88 -3.10 7.38
CA HIS A 202 -16.84 -2.88 8.46
C HIS A 202 -16.92 -4.06 9.45
N GLU A 203 -16.64 -5.29 8.98
CA GLU A 203 -16.72 -6.53 9.75
C GLU A 203 -15.42 -6.89 10.49
N VAL A 204 -14.28 -6.32 10.08
CA VAL A 204 -12.98 -6.66 10.67
C VAL A 204 -12.61 -5.74 11.83
N GLU A 205 -12.00 -6.31 12.86
CA GLU A 205 -11.39 -5.57 13.96
C GLU A 205 -9.89 -5.83 13.98
N LEU A 206 -9.11 -4.76 13.80
CA LEU A 206 -7.66 -4.83 13.71
C LEU A 206 -7.03 -4.45 15.05
N ASN A 207 -6.21 -5.34 15.61
CA ASN A 207 -5.48 -5.11 16.85
C ASN A 207 -4.25 -4.20 16.64
N SER A 208 -3.67 -3.71 17.74
CA SER A 208 -2.37 -3.03 17.71
C SER A 208 -1.27 -3.97 17.22
N CYS A 209 -0.24 -3.40 16.58
CA CYS A 209 0.93 -4.18 16.21
C CYS A 209 1.69 -4.66 17.45
N THR A 210 2.19 -5.89 17.40
CA THR A 210 2.92 -6.57 18.45
C THR A 210 4.29 -7.03 17.94
N LYS A 211 5.32 -6.82 18.75
CA LYS A 211 6.64 -7.40 18.48
C LYS A 211 6.54 -8.94 18.53
N PRO A 212 7.38 -9.68 17.80
CA PRO A 212 7.32 -11.13 17.82
C PRO A 212 7.54 -11.71 19.21
N LEU A 213 6.79 -12.76 19.54
CA LEU A 213 6.99 -13.61 20.70
C LEU A 213 7.24 -15.04 20.20
N THR A 214 8.43 -15.56 20.48
CA THR A 214 8.84 -16.91 20.05
C THR A 214 8.72 -17.91 21.18
N SER A 215 8.20 -19.09 20.89
CA SER A 215 8.14 -20.24 21.81
C SER A 215 8.47 -21.54 21.09
N ALA A 216 8.90 -22.55 21.83
CA ALA A 216 9.14 -23.90 21.34
C ALA A 216 8.49 -24.90 22.30
N LEU A 217 7.97 -26.03 21.79
CA LEU A 217 7.37 -27.07 22.63
C LEU A 217 8.42 -27.73 23.52
N ASP A 218 9.53 -28.12 22.92
CA ASP A 218 10.67 -28.75 23.59
C ASP A 218 11.92 -27.91 23.35
N THR A 219 12.51 -27.41 24.43
CA THR A 219 13.77 -26.64 24.38
C THR A 219 15.00 -27.54 24.53
N ASN A 220 14.83 -28.79 24.97
CA ASN A 220 15.89 -29.77 25.10
C ASN A 220 15.42 -31.11 24.52
N LEU A 221 15.92 -31.46 23.35
CA LEU A 221 15.54 -32.67 22.62
C LEU A 221 16.70 -33.66 22.61
N THR A 222 16.40 -34.95 22.81
CA THR A 222 17.36 -36.05 22.69
C THR A 222 16.83 -37.07 21.70
N VAL A 223 17.60 -37.39 20.65
CA VAL A 223 17.17 -38.27 19.56
C VAL A 223 18.26 -39.29 19.22
N PRO A 224 17.95 -40.58 19.02
CA PRO A 224 18.93 -41.54 18.52
C PRO A 224 19.51 -41.14 17.14
N ALA A 225 20.79 -41.44 16.93
CA ALA A 225 21.44 -41.25 15.65
C ALA A 225 20.73 -42.00 14.50
N GLY A 226 20.65 -41.36 13.34
CA GLY A 226 20.02 -41.90 12.12
C GLY A 226 18.52 -41.64 11.98
N LEU A 227 17.85 -41.07 12.99
CA LEU A 227 16.44 -40.67 12.89
C LEU A 227 16.26 -39.26 12.32
N ASN A 228 15.13 -39.02 11.68
CA ASN A 228 14.73 -37.68 11.26
C ASN A 228 14.07 -36.95 12.44
N ILE A 229 14.50 -35.71 12.70
CA ILE A 229 13.94 -34.86 13.75
C ILE A 229 13.49 -33.52 13.17
N THR A 230 12.34 -33.03 13.63
CA THR A 230 11.82 -31.71 13.27
C THR A 230 11.82 -30.82 14.50
N LEU A 231 12.53 -29.70 14.42
CA LEU A 231 12.50 -28.67 15.46
C LEU A 231 11.37 -27.70 15.15
N THR A 232 10.45 -27.49 16.09
CA THR A 232 9.27 -26.64 15.90
C THR A 232 9.35 -25.37 16.75
N CYS A 233 9.06 -24.23 16.11
CA CYS A 233 9.02 -22.91 16.73
C CYS A 233 7.68 -22.25 16.41
N PHE A 234 7.01 -21.73 17.43
CA PHE A 234 5.80 -20.94 17.30
C PHE A 234 6.14 -19.47 17.49
N VAL A 235 5.57 -18.63 16.63
CA VAL A 235 5.81 -17.19 16.63
C VAL A 235 4.49 -16.47 16.63
N GLN A 236 4.20 -15.72 17.69
CA GLN A 236 3.03 -14.84 17.76
C GLN A 236 3.47 -13.41 17.48
N ALA A 237 2.95 -12.79 16.41
CA ALA A 237 3.27 -11.41 16.04
C ALA A 237 2.23 -10.82 15.09
N SER A 238 2.05 -9.49 15.16
CA SER A 238 1.30 -8.71 14.18
C SER A 238 2.09 -7.45 13.84
N PRO A 239 2.50 -7.21 12.58
CA PRO A 239 2.21 -7.99 11.38
C PRO A 239 3.00 -9.31 11.37
N SER A 240 2.66 -10.16 10.39
CA SER A 240 3.32 -11.43 10.18
C SER A 240 4.86 -11.26 10.10
N PRO A 241 5.64 -12.03 10.88
CA PRO A 241 7.07 -11.84 10.99
C PRO A 241 7.84 -12.64 9.93
N ALA A 242 9.05 -12.18 9.60
CA ALA A 242 10.03 -13.03 8.94
C ALA A 242 10.65 -13.98 9.98
N VAL A 243 10.72 -15.28 9.66
CA VAL A 243 11.20 -16.33 10.58
C VAL A 243 12.34 -17.09 9.91
N TRP A 244 13.43 -17.34 10.65
CA TRP A 244 14.58 -18.12 10.17
C TRP A 244 15.26 -18.86 11.31
N TRP A 245 16.02 -19.90 10.96
CA TRP A 245 16.79 -20.71 11.90
C TRP A 245 18.29 -20.48 11.76
N THR A 246 18.99 -20.49 12.89
CA THR A 246 20.45 -20.40 12.95
C THR A 246 21.02 -21.52 13.81
N TYR A 247 22.25 -21.95 13.50
CA TYR A 247 23.02 -22.91 14.28
C TYR A 247 24.41 -22.33 14.51
N ALA A 248 24.86 -22.26 15.76
CA ALA A 248 26.11 -21.58 16.12
C ALA A 248 26.25 -20.16 15.51
N LEU A 249 25.15 -19.39 15.52
CA LEU A 249 25.02 -18.04 14.95
C LEU A 249 25.18 -17.94 13.42
N LYS A 250 25.23 -19.08 12.70
CA LYS A 250 25.24 -19.13 11.24
C LYS A 250 23.85 -19.46 10.71
N LEU A 251 23.43 -18.77 9.65
CA LEU A 251 22.18 -19.06 8.97
C LEU A 251 22.21 -20.46 8.36
N LEU A 252 21.19 -21.27 8.64
CA LEU A 252 21.05 -22.60 8.06
C LEU A 252 20.49 -22.49 6.65
N ARG A 253 21.26 -22.91 5.65
CA ARG A 253 20.84 -22.96 4.23
C ARG A 253 20.65 -24.38 3.70
N THR A 254 21.20 -25.37 4.40
CA THR A 254 21.27 -26.77 3.96
C THR A 254 20.08 -27.61 4.40
N PHE A 255 19.33 -27.15 5.40
CA PHE A 255 18.19 -27.87 5.94
C PHE A 255 16.87 -27.26 5.43
N ASN A 256 15.86 -28.12 5.29
CA ASN A 256 14.54 -27.69 4.88
C ASN A 256 13.84 -26.98 6.04
N VAL A 257 13.39 -25.76 5.77
CA VAL A 257 12.58 -24.96 6.69
C VAL A 257 11.22 -24.71 6.05
N SER A 258 10.14 -25.09 6.74
CA SER A 258 8.77 -24.70 6.39
C SER A 258 8.25 -23.68 7.40
N THR A 259 7.45 -22.73 6.92
CA THR A 259 6.81 -21.71 7.75
C THR A 259 5.37 -21.54 7.33
N GLU A 260 4.43 -21.84 8.22
CA GLU A 260 2.99 -21.86 7.93
C GLU A 260 2.19 -21.05 8.97
N PRO A 261 1.21 -20.24 8.55
CA PRO A 261 0.33 -19.54 9.48
C PRO A 261 -0.72 -20.51 10.06
N ILE A 262 -0.82 -20.58 11.40
CA ILE A 262 -1.80 -21.41 12.14
C ILE A 262 -3.04 -20.60 12.51
N SER A 263 -2.86 -19.34 12.87
CA SER A 263 -3.94 -18.41 13.22
C SER A 263 -3.64 -17.02 12.64
N GLU A 264 -4.50 -16.02 12.93
CA GLU A 264 -4.32 -14.65 12.44
C GLU A 264 -2.96 -14.05 12.79
N ASP A 265 -2.48 -14.30 14.02
CA ASP A 265 -1.25 -13.72 14.56
C ASP A 265 -0.19 -14.78 14.90
N THR A 266 -0.45 -16.08 14.68
CA THR A 266 0.49 -17.16 15.03
C THR A 266 0.98 -17.90 13.79
N VAL A 267 2.30 -18.01 13.67
CA VAL A 267 3.02 -18.76 12.64
C VAL A 267 3.79 -19.90 13.29
N ARG A 268 3.82 -21.06 12.64
CA ARG A 268 4.68 -22.19 13.00
C ARG A 268 5.79 -22.33 11.98
N SER A 269 7.02 -22.42 12.45
CA SER A 269 8.20 -22.72 11.65
C SER A 269 8.81 -24.04 12.09
N GLU A 270 9.13 -24.89 11.13
CA GLU A 270 9.64 -26.24 11.34
C GLU A 270 10.95 -26.41 10.57
N LEU A 271 11.99 -26.88 11.26
CA LEU A 271 13.30 -27.18 10.71
C LEU A 271 13.52 -28.70 10.73
N LEU A 272 13.63 -29.31 9.56
CA LEU A 272 13.85 -30.76 9.42
C LEU A 272 15.36 -31.07 9.35
N ILE A 273 15.83 -31.89 10.29
CA ILE A 273 17.18 -32.47 10.30
C ILE A 273 17.04 -33.95 9.93
N PRO A 274 17.40 -34.34 8.68
CA PRO A 274 17.33 -35.73 8.25
C PRO A 274 18.51 -36.53 8.80
N ALA A 275 18.27 -37.77 9.23
CA ALA A 275 19.27 -38.72 9.70
C ALA A 275 20.29 -38.11 10.68
N ALA A 276 19.82 -37.71 11.87
CA ALA A 276 20.61 -36.99 12.87
C ALA A 276 21.94 -37.68 13.19
N ARG A 277 23.04 -36.90 13.20
CA ARG A 277 24.40 -37.36 13.54
C ARG A 277 24.87 -36.69 14.82
N PRO A 278 25.85 -37.27 15.55
CA PRO A 278 26.46 -36.62 16.72
C PRO A 278 27.01 -35.21 16.43
N ALA A 279 27.44 -34.94 15.19
CA ALA A 279 27.91 -33.63 14.74
C ALA A 279 26.79 -32.57 14.58
N ASP A 280 25.53 -33.00 14.49
CA ASP A 280 24.37 -32.11 14.38
C ASP A 280 23.88 -31.65 15.77
N ALA A 281 24.46 -32.16 16.87
CA ALA A 281 24.15 -31.73 18.23
C ALA A 281 24.54 -30.26 18.46
N GLY A 282 23.73 -29.55 19.26
CA GLY A 282 23.99 -28.15 19.63
C GLY A 282 22.73 -27.30 19.72
N ASN A 283 22.93 -25.98 19.81
CA ASN A 283 21.86 -25.01 19.97
C ASN A 283 21.39 -24.47 18.62
N TYR A 284 20.14 -24.78 18.29
CA TYR A 284 19.42 -24.25 17.14
C TYR A 284 18.55 -23.08 17.61
N THR A 285 18.68 -21.91 17.00
CA THR A 285 17.93 -20.73 17.39
C THR A 285 16.95 -20.35 16.29
N CYS A 286 15.66 -20.44 16.60
CA CYS A 286 14.59 -19.85 15.80
C CYS A 286 14.53 -18.36 16.12
N THR A 287 14.69 -17.51 15.11
CA THR A 287 14.58 -16.06 15.23
C THR A 287 13.43 -15.56 14.38
N ALA A 288 12.65 -14.64 14.93
CA ALA A 288 11.58 -13.96 14.23
C ALA A 288 11.75 -12.45 14.33
N ALA A 289 11.46 -11.73 13.26
CA ALA A 289 11.49 -10.27 13.25
C ALA A 289 10.33 -9.67 12.45
N ASN A 290 9.81 -8.56 12.96
CA ASN A 290 8.99 -7.62 12.21
C ASN A 290 9.52 -6.19 12.45
N PHE A 291 8.83 -5.17 11.94
CA PHE A 291 9.30 -3.78 12.04
C PHE A 291 9.36 -3.23 13.48
N LEU A 292 8.75 -3.91 14.47
CA LEU A 292 8.79 -3.51 15.88
C LEU A 292 9.98 -4.10 16.63
N GLY A 293 10.62 -5.15 16.10
CA GLY A 293 11.77 -5.78 16.74
C GLY A 293 11.90 -7.27 16.44
N ASN A 294 12.75 -7.92 17.22
CA ASN A 294 13.06 -9.34 17.10
C ASN A 294 12.75 -10.10 18.39
N ALA A 295 12.56 -11.41 18.24
CA ALA A 295 12.57 -12.37 19.33
C ALA A 295 13.18 -13.68 18.85
N SER A 296 13.69 -14.47 19.77
CA SER A 296 14.32 -15.73 19.45
C SER A 296 14.17 -16.74 20.58
N VAL A 297 14.07 -18.01 20.21
CA VAL A 297 14.06 -19.14 21.13
C VAL A 297 15.11 -20.14 20.69
N ALA A 298 15.87 -20.66 21.65
CA ALA A 298 16.88 -21.69 21.40
C ALA A 298 16.33 -23.07 21.76
N VAL A 299 16.60 -24.04 20.90
CA VAL A 299 16.32 -25.46 21.08
C VAL A 299 17.66 -26.20 21.07
N ASN A 300 17.97 -26.88 22.16
CA ASN A 300 19.17 -27.68 22.32
C ASN A 300 18.90 -29.11 21.86
N LEU A 301 19.66 -29.58 20.87
CA LEU A 301 19.58 -30.93 20.33
C LEU A 301 20.74 -31.78 20.81
N ARG A 302 20.42 -32.96 21.36
CA ARG A 302 21.37 -34.03 21.68
C ARG A 302 21.08 -35.24 20.81
N VAL A 303 22.14 -35.86 20.27
CA VAL A 303 22.07 -37.03 19.38
C VAL A 303 22.91 -38.17 19.93
#